data_AF-A0A7H4PXZ5-F1
#
_entry.id   AF-A0A7H4PXZ5-F1
#
_cell.length_a   1.000
_cell.length_b   1.000
_cell.length_c   1.000
_cell.angle_alpha   90.00
_cell.angle_beta   90.00
_cell.angle_gamma   90.00
#
_symmetry.space_group_name_H-M   'P 1'
#
loop_
_entity.id
_entity.type
_entity.pdbx_description
1 polymer ?
#
loop_
_entity_poly.entity_id
_entity_poly.type
_entity_poly.pdbx_seq_one_letter_code
_entity_poly.pdbx_strand_id
1 'polypeptide(L)'
;MKKIAATLSIPLILAACAQFQNPDSGEPVADRPTQHSVSDVVSCLTEQAQKHNAPFKTTSIPQGEMLDFGDSNIVKVRTDNGATQYRFYAGTRHVDNLWLESASKTCAP
;
A
#
# COMPACT_ATOMS: atom_id res chain seq x y z
N MET A 1 -21.96 -25.45 -48.33
CA MET A 1 -21.96 -25.60 -46.86
C MET A 1 -20.55 -25.32 -46.32
N LYS A 2 -20.20 -24.05 -46.04
CA LYS A 2 -18.86 -23.65 -45.55
C LYS A 2 -18.93 -22.28 -44.83
N LYS A 3 -19.84 -22.11 -43.86
CA LYS A 3 -19.95 -20.83 -43.11
C LYS A 3 -20.38 -20.99 -41.64
N ILE A 4 -20.09 -22.13 -40.99
CA ILE A 4 -20.54 -22.38 -39.60
C ILE A 4 -19.43 -22.99 -38.73
N ALA A 5 -18.17 -22.57 -38.91
CA ALA A 5 -17.07 -23.02 -38.06
C ALA A 5 -16.32 -21.88 -37.35
N ALA A 6 -16.56 -20.63 -37.72
CA ALA A 6 -15.76 -19.49 -37.25
C ALA A 6 -16.34 -18.73 -36.04
N THR A 7 -17.55 -19.07 -35.58
CA THR A 7 -18.27 -18.31 -34.54
C THR A 7 -18.14 -18.87 -33.12
N LEU A 8 -17.55 -20.05 -32.94
CA LEU A 8 -17.48 -20.74 -31.63
C LEU A 8 -16.14 -20.57 -30.88
N SER A 9 -15.14 -19.96 -31.50
CA SER A 9 -13.80 -19.79 -30.90
C SER A 9 -13.62 -18.47 -30.13
N ILE A 10 -14.51 -17.50 -30.29
CA ILE A 10 -14.43 -16.19 -29.61
C ILE A 10 -14.69 -16.28 -28.09
N PRO A 11 -15.67 -17.06 -27.56
CA PRO A 11 -15.94 -17.06 -26.12
C PRO A 11 -14.88 -17.81 -25.29
N LEU A 12 -14.09 -18.70 -25.91
CA LEU A 12 -13.06 -19.48 -25.20
C LEU A 12 -11.81 -18.66 -24.85
N ILE A 13 -11.54 -17.59 -25.59
CA ILE A 13 -10.36 -16.74 -25.35
C ILE A 13 -10.63 -15.76 -24.18
N LEU A 14 -11.88 -15.32 -24.02
CA LEU A 14 -12.28 -14.40 -22.94
C LEU A 14 -12.41 -15.10 -21.57
N ALA A 15 -12.66 -16.41 -21.54
CA ALA A 15 -12.72 -17.19 -20.30
C ALA A 15 -11.34 -17.42 -19.66
N ALA A 16 -10.26 -17.40 -20.45
CA ALA A 16 -8.90 -17.64 -19.96
C ALA A 16 -8.32 -16.45 -19.17
N CYS A 17 -8.77 -15.22 -19.41
CA CYS A 17 -8.30 -14.04 -18.69
C CYS A 17 -8.85 -13.92 -17.26
N ALA A 18 -9.94 -14.63 -16.93
CA ALA A 18 -10.52 -14.62 -15.59
C ALA A 18 -9.74 -15.51 -14.59
N GLN A 19 -8.93 -16.47 -15.07
CA GLN A 19 -8.21 -17.42 -14.21
C GLN A 19 -6.89 -16.89 -13.65
N PHE A 20 -6.49 -15.65 -14.00
CA PHE A 20 -5.29 -14.99 -13.45
C PHE A 20 -5.58 -14.02 -12.30
N GLN A 21 -6.81 -13.96 -11.81
CA GLN A 21 -7.08 -13.31 -10.54
C GLN A 21 -6.72 -14.29 -9.43
N ASN A 22 -5.48 -14.20 -8.94
CA ASN A 22 -5.04 -14.94 -7.76
C ASN A 22 -5.81 -14.38 -6.53
N PRO A 23 -6.77 -15.13 -5.97
CA PRO A 23 -7.57 -14.66 -4.83
C PRO A 23 -6.76 -14.54 -3.54
N ASP A 24 -5.56 -15.14 -3.51
CA ASP A 24 -4.61 -15.05 -2.40
C ASP A 24 -3.57 -13.94 -2.58
N SER A 25 -3.59 -13.25 -3.73
CA SER A 25 -2.92 -11.96 -3.85
C SER A 25 -3.75 -10.98 -3.02
N GLY A 26 -3.45 -10.87 -1.73
CA GLY A 26 -4.02 -9.85 -0.86
C GLY A 26 -4.01 -8.49 -1.57
N GLU A 27 -4.99 -7.63 -1.27
CA GLU A 27 -5.18 -6.37 -1.99
C GLU A 27 -3.84 -5.66 -2.24
N PRO A 28 -3.54 -5.25 -3.49
CA PRO A 28 -2.29 -4.59 -3.78
C PRO A 28 -2.17 -3.40 -2.83
N VAL A 29 -1.07 -3.34 -2.07
CA VAL A 29 -0.85 -2.30 -1.05
C VAL A 29 -0.96 -0.93 -1.71
N ALA A 30 -2.14 -0.32 -1.57
CA ALA A 30 -2.50 0.87 -2.31
C ALA A 30 -1.70 2.07 -1.79
N ASP A 31 -1.06 2.81 -2.70
CA ASP A 31 -0.58 4.15 -2.36
C ASP A 31 -1.82 5.00 -2.04
N ARG A 32 -1.81 5.67 -0.90
CA ARG A 32 -2.85 6.62 -0.51
C ARG A 32 -2.32 8.03 -0.72
N PRO A 33 -2.84 8.76 -1.73
CA PRO A 33 -2.46 10.14 -1.92
C PRO A 33 -3.02 10.98 -0.79
N THR A 34 -2.23 11.93 -0.32
CA THR A 34 -2.64 12.91 0.69
C THR A 34 -2.20 14.31 0.27
N GLN A 35 -2.92 15.32 0.74
CA GLN A 35 -2.58 16.73 0.52
C GLN A 35 -1.49 17.22 1.46
N HIS A 36 -1.18 16.46 2.51
CA HIS A 36 -0.12 16.77 3.45
C HIS A 36 1.26 16.63 2.82
N SER A 37 2.21 17.46 3.25
CA SER A 37 3.60 17.31 2.80
C SER A 37 4.23 16.04 3.41
N VAL A 38 5.29 15.51 2.78
CA VAL A 38 6.05 14.38 3.34
C VAL A 38 6.47 14.66 4.79
N SER A 39 6.97 15.85 5.09
CA SER A 39 7.40 16.23 6.44
C SER A 39 6.25 16.24 7.45
N ASP A 40 5.07 16.71 7.06
CA ASP A 40 3.90 16.74 7.96
C ASP A 40 3.44 15.31 8.30
N VAL A 41 3.40 14.44 7.30
CA VAL A 41 3.03 13.03 7.47
C VAL A 41 4.04 12.33 8.39
N VAL A 42 5.35 12.52 8.14
CA VAL A 42 6.42 11.92 8.96
C VAL A 42 6.36 12.45 10.40
N SER A 43 6.14 13.75 10.59
CA SER A 43 6.00 14.35 11.92
C SER A 43 4.81 13.75 12.67
N CYS A 44 3.65 13.67 12.02
CA CYS A 44 2.47 13.04 12.61
C CYS A 44 2.72 11.57 12.97
N LEU A 45 3.35 10.79 12.09
CA LEU A 45 3.68 9.39 12.37
C LEU A 45 4.64 9.27 13.55
N THR A 46 5.59 10.18 13.68
CA THR A 46 6.53 10.22 14.81
C THR A 46 5.78 10.47 16.13
N GLU A 47 4.82 11.39 16.15
CA GLU A 47 3.98 11.64 17.33
C GLU A 47 3.09 10.43 17.68
N GLN A 48 2.51 9.76 16.67
CA GLN A 48 1.73 8.54 16.92
C GLN A 48 2.62 7.42 17.47
N ALA A 49 3.79 7.21 16.89
CA ALA A 49 4.76 6.23 17.38
C ALA A 49 5.15 6.49 18.84
N GLN A 50 5.38 7.76 19.22
CA GLN A 50 5.65 8.15 20.60
C GLN A 50 4.47 7.83 21.54
N LYS A 51 3.22 8.10 21.14
CA LYS A 51 2.02 7.76 21.94
C LYS A 51 1.90 6.25 22.19
N HIS A 52 2.38 5.44 21.26
CA HIS A 52 2.35 3.99 21.33
C HIS A 52 3.66 3.36 21.86
N ASN A 53 4.65 4.17 22.26
CA ASN A 53 6.00 3.72 22.64
C ASN A 53 6.65 2.80 21.59
N ALA A 54 6.37 3.04 20.31
CA ALA A 54 6.83 2.22 19.21
C ALA A 54 8.12 2.80 18.62
N PRO A 55 9.29 2.16 18.82
CA PRO A 55 10.53 2.60 18.18
C PRO A 55 10.47 2.30 16.68
N PHE A 56 11.11 3.16 15.88
CA PHE A 56 11.26 2.93 14.44
C PHE A 56 12.60 3.46 13.94
N LYS A 57 13.03 2.97 12.78
CA LYS A 57 14.20 3.47 12.05
C LYS A 57 13.73 4.26 10.84
N THR A 58 14.27 5.46 10.67
CA THR A 58 14.04 6.26 9.47
C THR A 58 15.14 6.02 8.46
N THR A 59 14.77 5.76 7.21
CA THR A 59 15.69 5.69 6.07
C THR A 59 15.22 6.66 5.00
N SER A 60 16.09 7.58 4.58
CA SER A 60 15.79 8.46 3.46
C SER A 60 15.66 7.67 2.16
N ILE A 61 14.64 7.99 1.37
CA ILE A 61 14.39 7.41 0.05
C ILE A 61 14.27 8.54 -0.97
N PRO A 62 14.37 8.26 -2.28
CA PRO A 62 14.07 9.28 -3.28
C PRO A 62 12.70 9.90 -3.03
N GLN A 63 12.67 11.22 -2.95
CA GLN A 63 11.45 12.02 -2.77
C GLN A 63 10.70 11.78 -1.45
N GLY A 64 11.34 11.19 -0.43
CA GLY A 64 10.74 11.13 0.91
C GLY A 64 11.47 10.22 1.90
N GLU A 65 10.71 9.54 2.75
CA GLU A 65 11.24 8.75 3.87
C GLU A 65 10.51 7.41 4.04
N MET A 66 11.24 6.45 4.59
CA MET A 66 10.74 5.14 4.98
C MET A 66 10.93 4.97 6.49
N LEU A 67 9.86 4.65 7.20
CA LEU A 67 9.84 4.36 8.63
C LEU A 67 9.67 2.85 8.80
N ASP A 68 10.67 2.20 9.38
CA ASP A 68 10.68 0.76 9.69
C ASP A 68 10.40 0.55 11.18
N PHE A 69 9.23 -0.03 11.47
CA PHE A 69 8.75 -0.32 12.82
C PHE A 69 9.11 -1.75 13.28
N GLY A 70 9.91 -2.50 12.51
CA GLY A 70 10.23 -3.88 12.81
C GLY A 70 9.12 -4.87 12.41
N ASP A 71 9.42 -6.16 12.48
CA ASP A 71 8.51 -7.24 12.11
C ASP A 71 7.90 -7.11 10.70
N SER A 72 8.66 -6.53 9.77
CA SER A 72 8.23 -6.19 8.40
C SER A 72 7.14 -5.11 8.29
N ASN A 73 6.84 -4.39 9.39
CA ASN A 73 5.93 -3.24 9.36
C ASN A 73 6.68 -2.00 8.89
N ILE A 74 6.37 -1.54 7.68
CA ILE A 74 7.10 -0.45 7.03
C ILE A 74 6.10 0.59 6.54
N VAL A 75 6.34 1.86 6.81
CA VAL A 75 5.61 2.98 6.21
C VAL A 75 6.55 3.70 5.24
N LYS A 76 6.14 3.84 3.97
CA LYS A 76 6.83 4.68 2.99
C LYS A 76 6.00 5.93 2.74
N VAL A 77 6.63 7.09 2.88
CA VAL A 77 6.03 8.40 2.58
C VAL A 77 6.90 9.05 1.53
N ARG A 78 6.37 9.29 0.33
CA ARG A 78 7.14 9.91 -0.76
C ARG A 78 6.28 10.82 -1.61
N THR A 79 6.86 11.83 -2.22
CA THR A 79 6.20 12.57 -3.28
C THR A 79 6.28 11.78 -4.59
N ASP A 80 5.14 11.57 -5.24
CA ASP A 80 5.03 10.95 -6.57
C ASP A 80 4.05 11.77 -7.43
N ASN A 81 4.45 12.12 -8.65
CA ASN A 81 3.67 12.93 -9.59
C ASN A 81 3.03 14.21 -8.98
N GLY A 82 3.73 14.85 -8.03
CA GLY A 82 3.29 16.09 -7.38
C GLY A 82 2.36 15.90 -6.17
N ALA A 83 2.04 14.66 -5.78
CA ALA A 83 1.27 14.35 -4.59
C ALA A 83 2.11 13.54 -3.59
N THR A 84 1.89 13.74 -2.29
CA THR A 84 2.48 12.86 -1.26
C THR A 84 1.71 11.55 -1.25
N GLN A 85 2.43 10.44 -1.36
CA GLN A 85 1.91 9.10 -1.27
C GLN A 85 2.32 8.48 0.06
N TYR A 86 1.34 7.96 0.77
CA TYR A 86 1.50 7.13 1.94
C TYR A 86 1.28 5.66 1.57
N ARG A 87 2.25 4.80 1.90
CA ARG A 87 2.12 3.35 1.71
C ARG A 87 2.53 2.61 2.97
N PHE A 88 1.61 1.89 3.58
CA PHE A 88 1.87 1.01 4.71
C PHE A 88 1.96 -0.46 4.28
N TYR A 89 3.10 -1.08 4.54
CA TYR A 89 3.33 -2.51 4.40
C TYR A 89 3.07 -3.15 5.75
N ALA A 90 1.96 -3.88 5.86
CA ALA A 90 1.68 -4.67 7.04
C ALA A 90 2.63 -5.87 7.08
N GLY A 91 3.38 -5.99 8.17
CA GLY A 91 4.27 -7.11 8.44
C GLY A 91 3.56 -8.21 9.22
N THR A 92 4.27 -8.85 10.14
CA THR A 92 3.66 -9.78 11.09
C THR A 92 2.69 -9.03 11.99
N ARG A 93 1.46 -9.54 12.09
CA ARG A 93 0.40 -8.92 12.87
C ARG A 93 0.68 -9.10 14.37
N HIS A 94 1.00 -7.99 15.03
CA HIS A 94 1.14 -7.89 16.48
C HIS A 94 0.16 -6.86 17.02
N VAL A 95 -0.40 -7.11 18.22
CA VAL A 95 -1.34 -6.20 18.87
C VAL A 95 -0.74 -4.81 19.07
N ASP A 96 0.57 -4.74 19.33
CA ASP A 96 1.34 -3.51 19.52
C ASP A 96 1.49 -2.69 18.22
N ASN A 97 1.21 -3.28 17.06
CA ASN A 97 1.35 -2.65 15.74
C ASN A 97 0.00 -2.34 15.06
N LEU A 98 -1.14 -2.70 15.67
CA LEU A 98 -2.48 -2.47 15.10
C LEU A 98 -2.79 -0.98 14.90
N TRP A 99 -2.14 -0.10 15.66
CA TRP A 99 -2.33 1.34 15.54
C TRP A 99 -1.78 1.91 14.22
N LEU A 100 -0.78 1.27 13.59
CA LEU A 100 -0.18 1.73 12.31
C LEU A 100 -1.21 1.75 11.17
N GLU A 101 -2.16 0.81 11.17
CA GLU A 101 -3.26 0.80 10.20
C GLU A 101 -4.15 2.04 10.36
N SER A 102 -4.39 2.44 11.60
CA SER A 102 -5.21 3.62 11.94
C SER A 102 -4.46 4.93 11.75
N ALA A 103 -3.15 4.94 11.97
CA ALA A 103 -2.29 6.12 11.80
C ALA A 103 -2.37 6.69 10.38
N SER A 104 -2.58 5.84 9.36
CA SER A 104 -2.78 6.29 7.98
C SER A 104 -3.95 7.27 7.83
N LYS A 105 -5.07 7.04 8.54
CA LYS A 105 -6.28 7.89 8.48
C LYS A 105 -6.11 9.21 9.20
N THR A 106 -5.15 9.29 10.12
CA THR A 106 -4.87 10.49 10.91
C THR A 106 -3.76 11.32 10.28
N CYS A 107 -2.68 10.67 9.81
CA CYS A 107 -1.48 11.34 9.34
C CYS A 107 -1.44 11.54 7.82
N ALA A 108 -2.22 10.79 7.05
CA ALA A 108 -2.31 10.91 5.60
C ALA A 108 -3.76 10.70 5.11
N PRO A 109 -4.72 11.54 5.55
CA PRO A 109 -6.10 11.49 5.06
C PRO A 109 -6.21 11.88 3.57
#